data_AF-A0A558DEN2-F1
#
_entry.id   AF-A0A558DEN2-F1
#
_cell.length_a   1.000
_cell.length_b   1.000
_cell.length_c   1.000
_cell.angle_alpha   90.00
_cell.angle_beta   90.00
_cell.angle_gamma   90.00
#
_symmetry.space_group_name_H-M   'P 1'
#
loop_
_entity.id
_entity.type
_entity.pdbx_description
1 polymer ?
#
loop_
_entity_poly.entity_id
_entity_poly.type
_entity_poly.pdbx_seq_one_letter_code
_entity_poly.pdbx_strand_id
1 'polypeptide(L)'
;MAEPPGIRPLAGLVSPAAEALFLRLTRNPAEQPGGGDQRALNELLGLGLLRRHGDRVRGAGQAAALRSVLERRQREVFEAQQRILDGWSRLAALLPAAGEPGEPDGIDTLTGHAEVRAHAVELAASAKHRLRATGSLLDSAGWTAGPVLPEIRLLVESEEAESAFSGGEVRLRPTVPVSLLHADDSVALVALEKSADTALLVWAPGLLAVFACWFDLLWDDPATIRPEAGPRGELTGFQRRVLELMATGGDETIARRLKVSTTTVRRHIKVIYTALGVDNRFAAGVAAVRRGWL
;
A
#
# COMPACT_ATOMS: atom_id res chain seq x y z
N MET A 1 22.67 43.64 7.37
CA MET A 1 21.62 42.88 6.67
C MET A 1 22.28 41.72 5.96
N ALA A 2 22.10 40.50 6.47
CA ALA A 2 22.60 39.29 5.82
C ALA A 2 21.70 38.98 4.62
N GLU A 3 22.32 38.78 3.46
CA GLU A 3 21.67 38.35 2.22
C GLU A 3 21.01 36.97 2.47
N PRO A 4 19.74 36.75 2.08
CA PRO A 4 19.07 35.48 2.32
C PRO A 4 19.82 34.35 1.58
N PRO A 5 19.89 33.12 2.12
CA PRO A 5 20.57 32.01 1.47
C PRO A 5 19.99 31.83 0.07
N GLY A 6 20.82 32.14 -0.94
CA GLY A 6 20.39 32.28 -2.32
C GLY A 6 19.68 31.02 -2.79
N ILE A 7 18.40 31.16 -3.15
CA ILE A 7 17.65 30.14 -3.87
C ILE A 7 18.48 29.81 -5.11
N ARG A 8 19.09 28.62 -5.14
CA ARG A 8 19.81 28.12 -6.32
C ARG A 8 18.77 27.80 -7.39
N PRO A 9 18.61 28.62 -8.45
CA PRO A 9 17.52 28.46 -9.41
C PRO A 9 17.60 27.15 -10.19
N LEU A 10 18.76 26.50 -10.23
CA LEU A 10 18.93 25.19 -10.86
C LEU A 10 18.99 24.05 -9.82
N ALA A 11 18.72 24.30 -8.53
CA ALA A 11 18.51 23.29 -7.48
C ALA A 11 19.56 22.15 -7.43
N GLY A 12 20.82 22.43 -7.79
CA GLY A 12 21.89 21.43 -7.85
C GLY A 12 21.90 20.53 -9.08
N LEU A 13 21.13 20.86 -10.12
CA LEU A 13 21.08 20.15 -11.41
C LEU A 13 22.34 20.34 -12.26
N VAL A 14 23.14 21.35 -11.96
CA VAL A 14 24.39 21.68 -12.66
C VAL A 14 25.49 21.99 -11.67
N SER A 15 26.74 21.91 -12.15
CA SER A 15 27.90 22.33 -11.36
C SER A 15 27.77 23.81 -10.93
N PRO A 16 28.38 24.21 -9.79
CA PRO A 16 28.34 25.60 -9.34
C PRO A 16 28.88 26.59 -10.39
N ALA A 17 29.86 26.18 -11.18
CA ALA A 17 30.42 26.98 -12.27
C ALA A 17 29.42 27.17 -13.42
N ALA A 18 28.67 26.11 -13.79
CA ALA A 18 27.61 26.19 -14.78
C ALA A 18 26.44 27.06 -14.31
N GLU A 19 26.05 26.97 -13.03
CA GLU A 19 24.99 27.81 -12.47
C GLU A 19 25.38 29.30 -12.49
N ALA A 20 26.62 29.63 -12.12
CA ALA A 20 27.14 30.99 -12.18
C ALA A 20 27.18 31.55 -13.60
N LEU A 21 27.61 30.74 -14.58
CA LEU A 21 27.61 31.12 -15.99
C LEU A 21 26.20 31.34 -16.54
N PHE A 22 25.26 30.45 -16.21
CA PHE A 22 23.86 30.58 -16.63
C PHE A 22 23.23 31.87 -16.08
N LEU A 23 23.48 32.19 -14.80
CA LEU A 23 23.00 33.42 -14.17
C LEU A 23 23.60 34.68 -14.81
N ARG A 24 24.91 34.68 -15.13
CA ARG A 24 25.57 35.77 -15.86
C ARG A 24 24.89 36.04 -17.20
N LEU A 25 24.73 35.00 -18.02
CA LEU A 25 24.13 35.10 -19.35
C LEU A 25 22.64 35.46 -19.32
N THR A 26 21.92 35.06 -18.26
CA THR A 26 20.50 35.40 -18.09
C THR A 26 20.33 36.86 -17.66
N ARG A 27 21.23 37.39 -16.82
CA ARG A 27 21.23 38.80 -16.41
C ARG A 27 21.75 39.74 -17.50
N ASN A 28 22.71 39.28 -18.32
CA ASN A 28 23.28 40.05 -19.42
C ASN A 28 23.34 39.20 -20.71
N PRO A 29 22.27 39.20 -21.53
CA PRO A 29 22.18 38.39 -22.74
C PRO A 29 23.20 38.76 -23.85
N ALA A 30 23.86 39.92 -23.73
CA ALA A 30 24.87 40.37 -24.68
C ALA A 30 26.25 39.76 -24.40
N GLU A 31 26.50 39.33 -23.16
CA GLU A 31 27.73 38.69 -22.72
C GLU A 31 27.94 37.34 -23.45
N GLN A 32 29.19 37.00 -23.72
CA GLN A 32 29.56 35.71 -24.31
C GLN A 32 30.50 34.96 -23.37
N PRO A 33 30.37 33.62 -23.26
CA PRO A 33 31.25 32.80 -22.42
C PRO A 33 32.71 32.92 -22.88
N GLY A 34 33.63 33.10 -21.93
CA GLY A 34 35.08 33.17 -22.19
C GLY A 34 35.73 31.79 -22.20
N GLY A 35 37.04 31.72 -22.49
CA GLY A 35 37.78 30.45 -22.55
C GLY A 35 37.79 29.64 -21.25
N GLY A 36 37.72 30.30 -20.08
CA GLY A 36 37.59 29.65 -18.77
C GLY A 36 36.20 29.05 -18.49
N ASP A 37 35.18 29.46 -19.27
CA ASP A 37 33.80 29.03 -19.10
C ASP A 37 33.49 27.74 -19.89
N GLN A 38 34.45 27.19 -20.65
CA GLN A 38 34.19 26.14 -21.65
C GLN A 38 33.59 24.85 -21.07
N ARG A 39 34.02 24.43 -19.89
CA ARG A 39 33.49 23.22 -19.22
C ARG A 39 32.04 23.43 -18.77
N ALA A 40 31.77 24.59 -18.18
CA ALA A 40 30.43 25.02 -17.77
C ALA A 40 29.49 25.22 -18.97
N LEU A 41 30.01 25.80 -20.06
CA LEU A 41 29.30 25.99 -21.31
C LEU A 41 28.90 24.65 -21.94
N ASN A 42 29.81 23.68 -22.00
CA ASN A 42 29.52 22.35 -22.54
C ASN A 42 28.46 21.63 -21.70
N GLU A 43 28.51 21.77 -20.38
CA GLU A 43 27.49 21.22 -19.47
C GLU A 43 26.11 21.83 -19.74
N LEU A 44 26.02 23.16 -19.83
CA LEU A 44 24.76 23.88 -20.07
C LEU A 44 24.19 23.62 -21.48
N LEU A 45 25.04 23.51 -22.50
CA LEU A 45 24.63 23.14 -23.86
C LEU A 45 24.17 21.68 -23.93
N GLY A 46 24.89 20.76 -23.27
CA GLY A 46 24.50 19.35 -23.18
C GLY A 46 23.18 19.14 -22.44
N LEU A 47 22.83 20.07 -21.55
CA LEU A 47 21.54 20.12 -20.85
C LEU A 47 20.43 20.88 -21.58
N GLY A 48 20.72 21.48 -22.75
CA GLY A 48 19.75 22.27 -23.49
C GLY A 48 19.30 23.57 -22.79
N LEU A 49 20.00 23.97 -21.71
CA LEU A 49 19.75 25.22 -20.97
C LEU A 49 20.28 26.44 -21.72
N LEU A 50 21.29 26.23 -22.57
CA LEU A 50 21.77 27.20 -23.55
C LEU A 50 21.59 26.63 -24.96
N ARG A 51 21.43 27.50 -25.96
CA ARG A 51 21.49 27.14 -27.38
C ARG A 51 22.50 28.04 -28.10
N ARG A 52 23.20 27.46 -29.07
CA ARG A 52 23.97 28.24 -30.05
C ARG A 52 23.05 28.73 -31.15
N HIS A 53 23.20 29.99 -31.50
CA HIS A 53 22.59 30.62 -32.67
C HIS A 53 23.66 31.39 -33.42
N GLY A 54 24.24 30.75 -34.45
CA GLY A 54 25.49 31.19 -35.06
C GLY A 54 26.64 31.16 -34.03
N ASP A 55 27.42 32.24 -33.98
CA ASP A 55 28.55 32.41 -33.05
C ASP A 55 28.14 32.84 -31.65
N ARG A 56 26.85 33.06 -31.39
CA ARG A 56 26.36 33.55 -30.10
C ARG A 56 25.64 32.45 -29.33
N VAL A 57 25.85 32.45 -28.01
CA VAL A 57 25.13 31.56 -27.09
C VAL A 57 23.99 32.35 -26.45
N ARG A 58 22.80 31.73 -26.36
CA ARG A 58 21.62 32.31 -25.71
C ARG A 58 20.98 31.33 -24.74
N GLY A 59 20.37 31.86 -23.68
CA GLY A 59 19.51 31.09 -22.78
C GLY A 59 18.37 30.42 -23.52
N ALA A 60 18.14 29.14 -23.26
CA ALA A 60 16.92 28.47 -23.67
C ALA A 60 15.74 29.09 -22.90
N GLY A 61 14.60 29.27 -23.56
CA GLY A 61 13.39 29.74 -22.88
C GLY A 61 13.00 28.81 -21.72
N GLN A 62 12.35 29.34 -20.68
CA GLN A 62 11.99 28.61 -19.45
C GLN A 62 11.34 27.24 -19.73
N ALA A 63 10.44 27.17 -20.73
CA ALA A 63 9.80 25.92 -21.13
C ALA A 63 10.75 24.89 -21.75
N ALA A 64 11.74 25.33 -22.54
CA ALA A 64 12.74 24.45 -23.14
C ALA A 64 13.76 23.95 -22.10
N ALA A 65 14.12 24.81 -21.14
CA ALA A 65 14.96 24.44 -20.00
C ALA A 65 14.28 23.38 -19.12
N LEU A 66 13.02 23.59 -18.74
CA LEU A 66 12.25 22.61 -17.96
C LEU A 66 12.09 21.28 -18.70
N ARG A 67 11.74 21.31 -20.00
CA ARG A 67 11.59 20.09 -20.81
C ARG A 67 12.89 19.28 -20.86
N SER A 68 14.03 19.94 -21.04
CA SER A 68 15.33 19.26 -21.11
C SER A 68 15.72 18.61 -19.78
N VAL A 69 15.44 19.27 -18.65
CA VAL A 69 15.64 18.70 -17.31
C VAL A 69 14.73 17.51 -17.08
N LEU A 70 13.46 17.61 -17.45
CA LEU A 70 12.49 16.53 -17.29
C LEU A 70 12.86 15.30 -18.13
N GLU A 71 13.16 15.50 -19.41
CA GLU A 71 13.58 14.44 -20.33
C GLU A 71 14.85 13.73 -19.83
N ARG A 72 15.80 14.48 -19.28
CA ARG A 72 17.02 13.89 -18.69
C ARG A 72 16.69 13.04 -17.46
N ARG A 73 15.86 13.53 -16.53
CA ARG A 73 15.46 12.75 -15.36
C ARG A 73 14.69 11.49 -15.74
N GLN A 74 13.81 11.58 -16.73
CA GLN A 74 13.10 10.41 -17.26
C GLN A 74 14.07 9.40 -17.87
N ARG A 75 15.08 9.85 -18.62
CA ARG A 75 16.11 8.98 -19.19
C ARG A 75 16.95 8.30 -18.12
N GLU A 76 17.39 9.04 -17.09
CA GLU A 76 18.15 8.48 -15.97
C GLU A 76 17.36 7.37 -15.26
N VAL A 77 16.06 7.57 -15.02
CA VAL A 77 15.17 6.55 -14.45
C VAL A 77 15.03 5.35 -15.40
N PHE A 78 14.81 5.58 -16.68
CA PHE A 78 14.67 4.52 -17.67
C PHE A 78 15.95 3.67 -17.78
N GLU A 79 17.12 4.31 -17.86
CA GLU A 79 18.42 3.63 -17.90
C GLU A 79 18.70 2.85 -16.60
N ALA A 80 18.30 3.38 -15.44
CA ALA A 80 18.40 2.66 -14.18
C ALA A 80 17.52 1.41 -14.17
N GLN A 81 16.27 1.52 -14.63
CA GLN A 81 15.34 0.39 -14.75
C GLN A 81 15.86 -0.69 -15.71
N GLN A 82 16.33 -0.30 -16.90
CA GLN A 82 16.91 -1.24 -17.87
C GLN A 82 18.12 -1.97 -17.30
N ARG A 83 19.02 -1.27 -16.58
CA ARG A 83 20.16 -1.93 -15.92
C ARG A 83 19.74 -2.98 -14.90
N ILE A 84 18.68 -2.73 -14.13
CA ILE A 84 18.13 -3.70 -13.18
C ILE A 84 17.59 -4.93 -13.92
N LEU A 85 16.81 -4.73 -14.99
CA LEU A 85 16.23 -5.83 -15.78
C LEU A 85 17.30 -6.67 -16.49
N ASP A 86 18.31 -6.04 -17.09
CA ASP A 86 19.45 -6.73 -17.69
C ASP A 86 20.29 -7.48 -16.65
N GLY A 87 20.42 -6.90 -15.45
CA GLY A 87 21.06 -7.54 -14.30
C GLY A 87 20.31 -8.80 -13.87
N TRP A 88 18.99 -8.69 -13.71
CA TRP A 88 18.11 -9.81 -13.37
C TRP A 88 18.18 -10.93 -14.40
N SER A 89 18.10 -10.60 -15.69
CA SER A 89 18.16 -11.59 -16.78
C SER A 89 19.48 -12.36 -16.79
N ARG A 90 20.60 -11.68 -16.50
CA ARG A 90 21.92 -12.33 -16.35
C ARG A 90 21.99 -13.22 -15.12
N LEU A 91 21.43 -12.76 -14.00
CA LEU A 91 21.38 -13.53 -12.76
C LEU A 91 20.52 -14.79 -12.94
N ALA A 92 19.35 -14.67 -13.56
CA ALA A 92 18.47 -15.80 -13.88
C ALA A 92 19.15 -16.83 -14.80
N ALA A 93 20.02 -16.40 -15.72
CA ALA A 93 20.81 -17.31 -16.56
C ALA A 93 21.96 -18.02 -15.83
N LEU A 94 22.39 -17.48 -14.68
CA LEU A 94 23.45 -18.05 -13.83
C LEU A 94 22.90 -18.93 -12.71
N LEU A 95 21.68 -18.64 -12.24
CA LEU A 95 20.96 -19.54 -11.35
C LEU A 95 20.56 -20.81 -12.13
N PRO A 96 20.58 -21.99 -11.49
CA PRO A 96 19.94 -23.15 -12.08
C PRO A 96 18.51 -22.78 -12.46
N ALA A 97 18.05 -23.19 -13.65
CA ALA A 97 16.63 -23.08 -14.01
C ALA A 97 15.83 -23.62 -12.82
N ALA A 98 14.98 -22.78 -12.26
CA ALA A 98 14.39 -22.96 -10.93
C ALA A 98 13.98 -24.44 -10.69
N GLY A 99 14.55 -25.01 -9.64
CA GLY A 99 14.13 -26.27 -9.04
C GLY A 99 14.64 -27.55 -9.71
N GLU A 100 14.90 -28.57 -8.88
CA GLU A 100 14.88 -29.95 -9.38
C GLU A 100 13.49 -30.24 -10.01
N PRO A 101 13.41 -31.08 -11.06
CA PRO A 101 12.12 -31.43 -11.67
C PRO A 101 11.14 -31.99 -10.62
N GLY A 102 10.16 -31.17 -10.21
CA GLY A 102 9.21 -31.46 -9.14
C GLY A 102 9.05 -30.34 -8.11
N GLU A 103 9.96 -29.37 -8.06
CA GLU A 103 9.82 -28.18 -7.22
C GLU A 103 8.92 -27.15 -7.93
N PRO A 104 7.87 -26.64 -7.28
CA PRO A 104 6.97 -25.68 -7.90
C PRO A 104 7.69 -24.35 -8.14
N ASP A 105 8.06 -24.08 -9.39
CA ASP A 105 8.51 -22.77 -9.84
C ASP A 105 7.49 -21.70 -9.43
N GLY A 106 7.97 -20.60 -8.84
CA GLY A 106 7.09 -19.55 -8.37
C GLY A 106 6.72 -19.56 -6.89
N ILE A 107 7.38 -20.36 -6.04
CA ILE A 107 7.14 -20.40 -4.59
C ILE A 107 8.47 -20.48 -3.82
N ASP A 108 8.70 -19.53 -2.92
CA ASP A 108 9.75 -19.60 -1.89
C ASP A 108 9.13 -19.74 -0.50
N THR A 109 9.84 -20.43 0.40
CA THR A 109 9.46 -20.52 1.81
C THR A 109 10.33 -19.60 2.65
N LEU A 110 9.68 -18.67 3.36
CA LEU A 110 10.31 -17.74 4.30
C LEU A 110 10.18 -18.29 5.72
N THR A 111 11.25 -18.17 6.51
CA THR A 111 11.31 -18.72 7.86
C THR A 111 11.80 -17.69 8.87
N GLY A 112 11.03 -17.51 9.92
CA GLY A 112 11.29 -16.55 10.98
C GLY A 112 10.49 -15.27 10.82
N HIS A 113 9.93 -14.81 11.94
CA HIS A 113 9.06 -13.65 12.00
C HIS A 113 9.67 -12.38 11.35
N ALA A 114 10.96 -12.14 11.52
CA ALA A 114 11.63 -10.96 10.99
C ALA A 114 11.70 -10.96 9.45
N GLU A 115 11.96 -12.12 8.84
CA GLU A 115 12.03 -12.28 7.39
C GLU A 115 10.64 -12.15 6.77
N VAL A 116 9.64 -12.83 7.35
CA VAL A 116 8.24 -12.74 6.91
C VAL A 116 7.74 -11.31 6.98
N ARG A 117 8.04 -10.61 8.09
CA ARG A 117 7.66 -9.21 8.27
C ARG A 117 8.33 -8.29 7.25
N ALA A 118 9.63 -8.45 6.99
CA ALA A 118 10.34 -7.64 5.99
C ALA A 118 9.69 -7.79 4.60
N HIS A 119 9.41 -9.01 4.17
CA HIS A 119 8.74 -9.28 2.90
C HIS A 119 7.29 -8.77 2.88
N ALA A 120 6.57 -8.82 4.00
CA ALA A 120 5.24 -8.24 4.09
C ALA A 120 5.27 -6.71 3.89
N VAL A 121 6.23 -6.01 4.51
CA VAL A 121 6.45 -4.56 4.32
C VAL A 121 6.75 -4.25 2.86
N GLU A 122 7.71 -4.96 2.27
CA GLU A 122 8.14 -4.75 0.88
C GLU A 122 7.02 -5.03 -0.11
N LEU A 123 6.29 -6.13 0.07
CA LEU A 123 5.16 -6.50 -0.78
C LEU A 123 4.05 -5.45 -0.70
N ALA A 124 3.66 -5.02 0.51
CA ALA A 124 2.64 -3.99 0.68
C ALA A 124 3.05 -2.65 0.06
N ALA A 125 4.33 -2.27 0.15
CA ALA A 125 4.86 -1.06 -0.45
C ALA A 125 4.98 -1.14 -1.99
N SER A 126 5.10 -2.35 -2.55
CA SER A 126 5.23 -2.57 -3.99
C SER A 126 3.92 -2.45 -4.77
N ALA A 127 2.78 -2.56 -4.08
CA ALA A 127 1.45 -2.53 -4.67
C ALA A 127 1.11 -1.15 -5.26
N LYS A 128 0.78 -1.12 -6.56
CA LYS A 128 0.48 0.11 -7.32
C LYS A 128 -0.99 0.28 -7.60
N HIS A 129 -1.74 -0.81 -7.75
CA HIS A 129 -3.13 -0.80 -8.21
C HIS A 129 -4.07 -1.44 -7.21
N ARG A 130 -3.69 -2.59 -6.63
CA ARG A 130 -4.56 -3.35 -5.74
C ARG A 130 -3.76 -4.09 -4.68
N LEU A 131 -4.27 -4.04 -3.45
CA LEU A 131 -3.75 -4.83 -2.35
C LEU A 131 -4.91 -5.55 -1.67
N ARG A 132 -4.87 -6.88 -1.67
CA ARG A 132 -5.80 -7.72 -0.92
C ARG A 132 -5.08 -8.28 0.29
N ALA A 133 -5.69 -8.16 1.46
CA ALA A 133 -5.10 -8.64 2.69
C ALA A 133 -6.12 -9.35 3.57
N THR A 134 -5.69 -10.41 4.23
CA THR A 134 -6.47 -11.12 5.24
C THR A 134 -5.61 -11.33 6.48
N GLY A 135 -6.21 -11.17 7.67
CA GLY A 135 -5.50 -11.42 8.93
C GLY A 135 -4.43 -10.37 9.25
N SER A 136 -3.33 -10.79 9.86
CA SER A 136 -2.34 -9.93 10.54
C SER A 136 -1.11 -9.58 9.70
N LEU A 137 -0.95 -10.14 8.49
CA LEU A 137 0.25 -9.87 7.67
C LEU A 137 0.35 -8.38 7.30
N LEU A 138 -0.79 -7.73 7.02
CA LEU A 138 -0.80 -6.29 6.74
C LEU A 138 -0.48 -5.44 7.99
N ASP A 139 -0.92 -5.87 9.18
CA ASP A 139 -0.58 -5.20 10.44
C ASP A 139 0.94 -5.26 10.69
N SER A 140 1.55 -6.42 10.43
CA SER A 140 3.00 -6.61 10.56
C SER A 140 3.81 -5.72 9.61
N ALA A 141 3.23 -5.40 8.45
CA ALA A 141 3.83 -4.56 7.42
C ALA A 141 3.92 -3.08 7.82
N GLY A 142 3.23 -2.65 8.89
CA GLY A 142 3.30 -1.27 9.39
C GLY A 142 3.06 -0.24 8.29
N TRP A 143 2.08 -0.51 7.44
CA TRP A 143 1.90 0.20 6.17
C TRP A 143 1.76 1.71 6.38
N THR A 144 2.51 2.47 5.58
CA THR A 144 2.44 3.94 5.55
C THR A 144 1.91 4.38 4.20
N ALA A 145 0.92 5.27 4.21
CA ALA A 145 0.28 5.77 3.00
C ALA A 145 1.29 6.45 2.07
N GLY A 146 1.50 5.86 0.88
CA GLY A 146 2.24 6.48 -0.22
C GLY A 146 1.43 7.56 -0.95
N PRO A 147 2.04 8.32 -1.88
CA PRO A 147 1.37 9.38 -2.63
C PRO A 147 0.30 8.85 -3.61
N VAL A 148 0.41 7.58 -4.01
CA VAL A 148 -0.60 6.86 -4.80
C VAL A 148 -1.04 5.68 -3.95
N LEU A 149 -2.32 5.64 -3.60
CA LEU A 149 -2.89 4.55 -2.81
C LEU A 149 -3.49 3.51 -3.76
N PRO A 150 -3.10 2.23 -3.67
CA PRO A 150 -3.80 1.16 -4.37
C PRO A 150 -5.22 1.02 -3.83
N GLU A 151 -6.08 0.31 -4.56
CA GLU A 151 -7.35 -0.17 -4.02
C GLU A 151 -7.05 -1.24 -2.96
N ILE A 152 -7.17 -0.88 -1.68
CA ILE A 152 -6.89 -1.79 -0.57
C ILE A 152 -8.20 -2.42 -0.08
N ARG A 153 -8.22 -3.75 0.00
CA ARG A 153 -9.32 -4.55 0.55
C ARG A 153 -8.77 -5.45 1.65
N LEU A 154 -9.27 -5.27 2.88
CA LEU A 154 -8.78 -5.97 4.07
C LEU A 154 -9.90 -6.78 4.73
N LEU A 155 -9.66 -8.06 4.98
CA LEU A 155 -10.52 -8.92 5.81
C LEU A 155 -9.86 -9.20 7.16
N VAL A 156 -10.51 -8.77 8.24
CA VAL A 156 -10.01 -8.93 9.61
C VAL A 156 -10.98 -9.72 10.48
N GLU A 157 -10.42 -10.40 11.48
CA GLU A 157 -11.22 -11.12 12.47
C GLU A 157 -11.78 -10.19 13.56
N SER A 158 -11.22 -9.00 13.81
CA SER A 158 -11.69 -8.08 14.89
C SER A 158 -11.73 -6.61 14.50
N GLU A 159 -12.64 -5.86 15.14
CA GLU A 159 -12.78 -4.39 15.02
C GLU A 159 -11.51 -3.65 15.50
N GLU A 160 -10.76 -4.23 16.43
CA GLU A 160 -9.50 -3.63 16.92
C GLU A 160 -8.43 -3.56 15.81
N ALA A 161 -8.40 -4.56 14.92
CA ALA A 161 -7.52 -4.58 13.75
C ALA A 161 -7.98 -3.59 12.66
N GLU A 162 -9.28 -3.29 12.59
CA GLU A 162 -9.82 -2.28 11.67
C GLU A 162 -9.33 -0.87 12.02
N SER A 163 -9.40 -0.49 13.30
CA SER A 163 -9.01 0.87 13.74
C SER A 163 -7.53 1.21 13.50
N ALA A 164 -6.69 0.21 13.25
CA ALA A 164 -5.27 0.40 12.92
C ALA A 164 -5.04 0.78 11.45
N PHE A 165 -6.05 0.61 10.58
CA PHE A 165 -5.92 0.79 9.15
C PHE A 165 -6.79 1.94 8.64
N SER A 166 -6.16 2.95 8.03
CA SER A 166 -6.85 4.04 7.35
C SER A 166 -6.31 4.15 5.92
N GLY A 167 -7.12 3.84 4.91
CA GLY A 167 -6.67 3.89 3.52
C GLY A 167 -7.35 2.93 2.53
N GLY A 168 -8.32 2.12 2.96
CA GLY A 168 -9.01 1.17 2.08
C GLY A 168 -10.31 0.64 2.66
N GLU A 169 -10.95 -0.28 1.95
CA GLU A 169 -12.15 -0.94 2.44
C GLU A 169 -11.77 -2.08 3.39
N VAL A 170 -12.30 -2.03 4.61
CA VAL A 170 -12.13 -3.08 5.61
C VAL A 170 -13.47 -3.80 5.78
N ARG A 171 -13.42 -5.12 5.89
CA ARG A 171 -14.57 -5.96 6.26
C ARG A 171 -14.18 -6.94 7.37
N LEU A 172 -15.14 -7.23 8.22
CA LEU A 172 -15.01 -8.14 9.34
C LEU A 172 -15.57 -9.51 8.97
N ARG A 173 -14.84 -10.56 9.32
CA ARG A 173 -15.28 -11.94 9.15
C ARG A 173 -15.04 -12.73 10.45
N PRO A 174 -15.96 -13.61 10.87
CA PRO A 174 -15.79 -14.41 12.10
C PRO A 174 -14.56 -15.31 12.12
N THR A 175 -14.10 -15.75 10.94
CA THR A 175 -12.92 -16.60 10.80
C THR A 175 -12.24 -16.29 9.48
N VAL A 176 -10.95 -15.97 9.56
CA VAL A 176 -10.05 -15.78 8.44
C VAL A 176 -9.07 -16.95 8.46
N PRO A 177 -9.28 -17.97 7.61
CA PRO A 177 -8.58 -19.25 7.77
C PRO A 177 -7.09 -19.17 7.38
N VAL A 178 -6.71 -18.20 6.53
CA VAL A 178 -5.34 -18.01 6.04
C VAL A 178 -5.01 -16.52 6.11
N SER A 179 -3.79 -16.18 6.55
CA SER A 179 -3.25 -14.82 6.46
C SER A 179 -2.62 -14.65 5.08
N LEU A 180 -3.18 -13.76 4.27
CA LEU A 180 -2.77 -13.50 2.89
C LEU A 180 -2.43 -12.02 2.74
N LEU A 181 -1.37 -11.72 2.00
CA LEU A 181 -1.11 -10.40 1.44
C LEU A 181 -0.85 -10.57 -0.05
N HIS A 182 -1.65 -9.94 -0.91
CA HIS A 182 -1.62 -10.16 -2.36
C HIS A 182 -1.63 -8.82 -3.10
N ALA A 183 -0.56 -8.55 -3.85
CA ALA A 183 -0.30 -7.28 -4.50
C ALA A 183 -0.39 -7.40 -6.03
N ASP A 184 -1.21 -6.53 -6.64
CA ASP A 184 -1.32 -6.33 -8.10
C ASP A 184 -1.52 -7.60 -8.94
N ASP A 185 -2.04 -8.67 -8.34
CA ASP A 185 -2.17 -9.99 -8.99
C ASP A 185 -0.82 -10.57 -9.47
N SER A 186 0.29 -10.15 -8.85
CA SER A 186 1.66 -10.44 -9.30
C SER A 186 2.52 -11.16 -8.26
N VAL A 187 2.28 -10.93 -6.96
CA VAL A 187 2.99 -11.58 -5.86
C VAL A 187 2.06 -11.71 -4.66
N ALA A 188 2.10 -12.86 -3.98
CA ALA A 188 1.38 -13.12 -2.75
C ALA A 188 2.33 -13.61 -1.65
N LEU A 189 2.06 -13.19 -0.42
CA LEU A 189 2.66 -13.74 0.80
C LEU A 189 1.56 -14.43 1.60
N VAL A 190 1.76 -15.71 1.93
CA VAL A 190 0.77 -16.55 2.60
C VAL A 190 1.36 -17.11 3.88
N ALA A 191 0.87 -16.70 5.04
CA ALA A 191 1.32 -17.29 6.30
C ALA A 191 0.76 -18.71 6.43
N LEU A 192 1.64 -19.67 6.77
CA LEU A 192 1.25 -21.05 7.03
C LEU A 192 0.60 -21.22 8.40
N GLU A 193 0.88 -20.29 9.32
CA GLU A 193 0.44 -20.33 10.70
C GLU A 193 0.00 -18.94 11.19
N LYS A 194 -0.79 -18.89 12.27
CA LYS A 194 -1.24 -17.62 12.87
C LYS A 194 -0.10 -16.77 13.44
N SER A 195 1.01 -17.39 13.85
CA SER A 195 2.22 -16.69 14.31
C SER A 195 2.89 -15.89 13.20
N ALA A 196 2.62 -16.25 11.93
CA ALA A 196 3.35 -15.76 10.77
C ALA A 196 4.88 -15.95 10.89
N ASP A 197 5.31 -17.01 11.58
CA ASP A 197 6.74 -17.39 11.64
C ASP A 197 7.20 -18.12 10.39
N THR A 198 6.28 -18.68 9.61
CA THR A 198 6.57 -19.30 8.32
C THR A 198 5.55 -18.85 7.30
N ALA A 199 6.04 -18.43 6.13
CA ALA A 199 5.18 -17.95 5.06
C ALA A 199 5.70 -18.41 3.70
N LEU A 200 4.80 -18.53 2.74
CA LEU A 200 5.11 -18.77 1.34
C LEU A 200 5.09 -17.45 0.60
N LEU A 201 6.19 -17.11 -0.07
CA LEU A 201 6.25 -16.07 -1.08
C LEU A 201 5.93 -16.71 -2.43
N VAL A 202 4.90 -16.23 -3.11
CA VAL A 202 4.36 -16.86 -4.31
C VAL A 202 4.31 -15.84 -5.44
N TRP A 203 4.88 -16.18 -6.60
CA TRP A 203 4.76 -15.43 -7.86
C TRP A 203 4.27 -16.28 -9.03
N ALA A 204 3.85 -17.53 -8.77
CA ALA A 204 3.26 -18.42 -9.76
C ALA A 204 1.88 -17.92 -10.23
N PRO A 205 1.67 -17.56 -11.52
CA PRO A 205 0.43 -16.95 -12.01
C PRO A 205 -0.84 -17.76 -11.72
N GLY A 206 -0.76 -19.09 -11.81
CA GLY A 206 -1.89 -19.97 -11.52
C GLY A 206 -2.35 -19.89 -10.06
N LEU A 207 -1.41 -19.82 -9.11
CA LEU A 207 -1.73 -19.70 -7.68
C LEU A 207 -2.21 -18.31 -7.33
N LEU A 208 -1.64 -17.26 -7.93
CA LEU A 208 -2.08 -15.88 -7.75
C LEU A 208 -3.54 -15.70 -8.16
N ALA A 209 -3.94 -16.29 -9.30
CA ALA A 209 -5.33 -16.30 -9.75
C ALA A 209 -6.26 -17.03 -8.75
N VAL A 210 -5.80 -18.15 -8.18
CA VAL A 210 -6.53 -18.87 -7.14
C VAL A 210 -6.68 -18.02 -5.87
N PHE A 211 -5.64 -17.31 -5.43
CA PHE A 211 -5.70 -16.44 -4.26
C PHE A 211 -6.62 -15.24 -4.47
N ALA A 212 -6.62 -14.64 -5.68
CA ALA A 212 -7.58 -13.61 -6.04
C ALA A 212 -9.03 -14.12 -5.93
N CYS A 213 -9.31 -15.27 -6.55
CA CYS A 213 -10.64 -15.88 -6.52
C CYS A 213 -11.08 -16.26 -5.10
N TRP A 214 -10.19 -16.87 -4.32
CA TRP A 214 -10.43 -17.21 -2.92
C TRP A 214 -10.73 -15.97 -2.08
N PHE A 215 -9.97 -14.90 -2.26
CA PHE A 215 -10.23 -13.64 -1.55
C PHE A 215 -11.60 -13.07 -1.93
N ASP A 216 -11.91 -13.00 -3.23
CA ASP A 216 -13.17 -12.44 -3.72
C ASP A 216 -14.38 -13.26 -3.20
N LEU A 217 -14.25 -14.58 -3.10
CA LEU A 217 -15.24 -15.46 -2.45
C LEU A 217 -15.45 -15.11 -0.97
N LEU A 218 -14.38 -14.88 -0.21
CA LEU A 218 -14.50 -14.47 1.19
C LEU A 218 -15.06 -13.05 1.32
N TRP A 219 -14.72 -12.17 0.38
CA TRP A 219 -15.12 -10.77 0.37
C TRP A 219 -16.62 -10.62 0.18
N ASP A 220 -17.20 -11.37 -0.76
CA ASP A 220 -18.62 -11.30 -1.15
C ASP A 220 -19.52 -12.24 -0.35
N ASP A 221 -18.95 -13.03 0.57
CA ASP A 221 -19.71 -13.91 1.46
C ASP A 221 -20.65 -13.11 2.38
N PRO A 222 -21.93 -13.52 2.53
CA PRO A 222 -22.87 -12.86 3.43
C PRO A 222 -22.44 -12.77 4.91
N ALA A 223 -21.57 -13.66 5.37
CA ALA A 223 -21.01 -13.65 6.73
C ALA A 223 -19.90 -12.60 6.92
N THR A 224 -19.40 -12.02 5.83
CA THR A 224 -18.44 -10.92 5.84
C THR A 224 -19.21 -9.60 5.91
N ILE A 225 -19.06 -8.90 7.02
CA ILE A 225 -19.80 -7.66 7.30
C ILE A 225 -18.88 -6.46 7.14
N ARG A 226 -19.38 -5.36 6.58
CA ARG A 226 -18.68 -4.07 6.69
C ARG A 226 -18.80 -3.59 8.13
N PRO A 227 -17.70 -3.18 8.80
CA PRO A 227 -17.79 -2.42 10.03
C PRO A 227 -18.59 -1.15 9.72
N GLU A 228 -19.81 -1.08 10.23
CA GLU A 228 -20.54 0.17 10.24
C GLU A 228 -19.92 1.02 11.34
N ALA A 229 -19.28 2.12 10.98
CA ALA A 229 -18.90 3.16 11.91
C ALA A 229 -20.18 3.79 12.50
N GLY A 230 -20.77 3.13 13.49
CA GLY A 230 -21.76 3.75 14.35
C GLY A 230 -21.10 4.90 15.11
N PRO A 231 -21.79 6.03 15.33
CA PRO A 231 -21.35 7.01 16.33
C PRO A 231 -21.03 6.28 17.63
N ARG A 232 -19.90 6.62 18.29
CA ARG A 232 -19.47 5.98 19.54
C ARG A 232 -20.65 5.80 20.50
N GLY A 233 -21.05 4.54 20.73
CA GLY A 233 -22.15 4.18 21.62
C GLY A 233 -23.43 3.69 20.94
N GLU A 234 -23.51 3.64 19.61
CA GLU A 234 -24.67 3.09 18.88
C GLU A 234 -24.39 1.69 18.29
N LEU A 235 -25.40 0.82 18.34
CA LEU A 235 -25.32 -0.52 17.74
C LEU A 235 -25.42 -0.46 16.22
N THR A 236 -24.62 -1.28 15.53
CA THR A 236 -24.75 -1.49 14.08
C THR A 236 -26.11 -2.09 13.72
N GLY A 237 -26.53 -1.99 12.45
CA GLY A 237 -27.79 -2.58 11.99
C GLY A 237 -27.89 -4.08 12.28
N PHE A 238 -26.78 -4.80 12.13
CA PHE A 238 -26.70 -6.22 12.46
C PHE A 238 -26.83 -6.47 13.98
N GLN A 239 -26.12 -5.70 14.81
CA GLN A 239 -26.19 -5.81 16.26
C GLN A 239 -27.59 -5.47 16.81
N ARG A 240 -28.28 -4.49 16.22
CA ARG A 240 -29.68 -4.19 16.53
C ARG A 240 -30.58 -5.38 16.21
N ARG A 241 -30.37 -6.02 15.06
CA ARG A 241 -31.12 -7.23 14.69
C ARG A 241 -30.85 -8.40 15.64
N VAL A 242 -29.60 -8.58 16.07
CA VAL A 242 -29.24 -9.55 17.12
C VAL A 242 -29.96 -9.22 18.42
N LEU A 243 -29.93 -7.95 18.86
CA LEU A 243 -30.59 -7.48 20.09
C LEU A 243 -32.12 -7.69 20.06
N GLU A 244 -32.79 -7.39 18.94
CA GLU A 244 -34.21 -7.68 18.73
C GLU A 244 -34.50 -9.18 18.87
N LEU A 245 -33.65 -10.02 18.27
CA LEU A 245 -33.84 -11.46 18.30
C LEU A 245 -33.49 -12.08 19.66
N MET A 246 -32.63 -11.45 20.46
CA MET A 246 -32.33 -11.87 21.84
C MET A 246 -33.57 -11.90 22.73
N ALA A 247 -34.56 -11.05 22.46
CA ALA A 247 -35.85 -11.03 23.15
C ALA A 247 -36.73 -12.24 22.80
N THR A 248 -36.47 -12.92 21.69
CA THR A 248 -37.36 -13.97 21.14
C THR A 248 -36.81 -15.39 21.23
N GLY A 249 -35.55 -15.58 21.62
CA GLY A 249 -34.98 -16.92 21.73
C GLY A 249 -33.48 -16.96 22.07
N GLY A 250 -32.95 -18.18 22.18
CA GLY A 250 -31.53 -18.46 22.44
C GLY A 250 -30.64 -18.30 21.20
N ASP A 251 -29.33 -18.35 21.43
CA ASP A 251 -28.31 -18.02 20.42
C ASP A 251 -28.40 -18.90 19.17
N GLU A 252 -28.75 -20.18 19.31
CA GLU A 252 -28.93 -21.13 18.20
C GLU A 252 -30.11 -20.75 17.30
N THR A 253 -31.15 -20.11 17.87
CA THR A 253 -32.30 -19.62 17.12
C THR A 253 -31.96 -18.34 16.36
N ILE A 254 -31.20 -17.45 17.00
CA ILE A 254 -30.69 -16.22 16.37
C ILE A 254 -29.77 -16.58 15.21
N ALA A 255 -28.83 -17.50 15.44
CA ALA A 255 -27.88 -18.00 14.44
C ALA A 255 -28.61 -18.51 13.20
N ARG A 256 -29.65 -19.34 13.41
CA ARG A 256 -30.48 -19.87 12.33
C ARG A 256 -31.26 -18.78 11.58
N ARG A 257 -31.83 -17.81 12.28
CA ARG A 257 -32.60 -16.71 11.67
C ARG A 257 -31.72 -15.74 10.88
N LEU A 258 -30.50 -15.49 11.36
CA LEU A 258 -29.55 -14.59 10.73
C LEU A 258 -28.60 -15.30 9.74
N LYS A 259 -28.71 -16.63 9.59
CA LYS A 259 -27.83 -17.47 8.75
C LYS A 259 -26.34 -17.31 9.08
N VAL A 260 -26.01 -17.21 10.37
CA VAL A 260 -24.63 -17.12 10.89
C VAL A 260 -24.36 -18.22 11.92
N SER A 261 -23.10 -18.41 12.32
CA SER A 261 -22.75 -19.38 13.37
C SER A 261 -23.19 -18.91 14.77
N THR A 262 -23.42 -19.84 15.69
CA THR A 262 -23.71 -19.53 17.10
C THR A 262 -22.58 -18.74 17.77
N THR A 263 -21.33 -19.01 17.37
CA THR A 263 -20.15 -18.29 17.82
C THR A 263 -20.17 -16.83 17.37
N THR A 264 -20.59 -16.57 16.12
CA THR A 264 -20.79 -15.21 15.59
C THR A 264 -21.84 -14.45 16.40
N VAL A 265 -22.98 -15.09 16.70
CA VAL A 265 -24.03 -14.50 17.55
C VAL A 265 -23.49 -14.14 18.93
N ARG A 266 -22.83 -15.08 19.63
CA ARG A 266 -22.29 -14.85 20.98
C ARG A 266 -21.30 -13.69 21.04
N ARG A 267 -20.49 -13.53 19.99
CA ARG A 267 -19.56 -12.40 19.89
C ARG A 267 -20.31 -11.07 19.78
N HIS A 268 -21.32 -10.98 18.92
CA HIS A 268 -22.13 -9.77 18.82
C HIS A 268 -22.90 -9.48 20.12
N ILE A 269 -23.39 -10.50 20.83
CA ILE A 269 -23.99 -10.35 22.16
C ILE A 269 -22.99 -9.74 23.15
N LYS A 270 -21.72 -10.18 23.13
CA LYS A 270 -20.67 -9.61 23.98
C LYS A 270 -20.41 -8.14 23.67
N VAL A 271 -20.38 -7.76 22.40
CA VAL A 271 -20.24 -6.35 21.98
C VAL A 271 -21.45 -5.52 22.43
N ILE A 272 -22.66 -6.06 22.30
CA ILE A 272 -23.91 -5.44 22.77
C ILE A 272 -23.86 -5.22 24.29
N TYR A 273 -23.38 -6.20 25.06
CA TYR A 273 -23.20 -6.10 26.51
C TYR A 273 -22.24 -4.99 26.88
N THR A 274 -21.08 -4.92 26.22
CA THR A 274 -20.11 -3.85 26.41
C THR A 274 -20.70 -2.48 26.07
N ALA A 275 -21.41 -2.35 24.95
CA ALA A 275 -22.08 -1.10 24.55
C ALA A 275 -23.18 -0.69 25.55
N LEU A 276 -23.87 -1.67 26.14
CA LEU A 276 -24.92 -1.42 27.13
C LEU A 276 -24.38 -1.20 28.55
N GLY A 277 -23.13 -1.58 28.83
CA GLY A 277 -22.53 -1.54 30.17
C GLY A 277 -23.07 -2.62 31.11
N VAL A 278 -23.39 -3.80 30.56
CA VAL A 278 -24.00 -4.93 31.28
C VAL A 278 -23.22 -6.22 30.99
N ASP A 279 -23.53 -7.28 31.72
CA ASP A 279 -22.84 -8.58 31.61
C ASP A 279 -23.79 -9.77 31.36
N ASN A 280 -25.11 -9.53 31.40
CA ASN A 280 -26.11 -10.59 31.31
C ASN A 280 -27.30 -10.19 30.41
N ARG A 281 -27.98 -11.23 29.90
CA ARG A 281 -29.02 -11.10 28.85
C ARG A 281 -30.23 -10.30 29.34
N PHE A 282 -30.59 -10.49 30.60
CA PHE A 282 -31.71 -9.79 31.22
C PHE A 282 -31.43 -8.29 31.36
N ALA A 283 -30.26 -7.94 31.92
CA ALA A 283 -29.80 -6.56 32.05
C ALA A 283 -29.66 -5.88 30.68
N ALA A 284 -29.21 -6.62 29.65
CA ALA A 284 -29.16 -6.12 28.28
C ALA A 284 -30.55 -5.74 27.72
N GLY A 285 -31.56 -6.58 27.94
CA GLY A 285 -32.94 -6.25 27.54
C GLY A 285 -33.47 -4.99 28.21
N VAL A 286 -33.26 -4.85 29.53
CA VAL A 286 -33.71 -3.67 30.29
C VAL A 286 -32.96 -2.41 29.84
N ALA A 287 -31.64 -2.50 29.67
CA ALA A 287 -30.81 -1.37 29.24
C ALA A 287 -31.12 -0.94 27.80
N ALA A 288 -31.43 -1.88 26.92
CA ALA A 288 -31.83 -1.61 25.54
C ALA A 288 -33.15 -0.83 25.45
N VAL A 289 -34.18 -1.24 26.21
CA VAL A 289 -35.47 -0.52 26.27
C VAL A 289 -35.28 0.89 26.83
N ARG A 290 -34.50 1.05 27.90
CA ARG A 290 -34.20 2.37 28.49
C ARG A 290 -33.49 3.32 27.52
N ARG A 291 -32.69 2.79 26.60
CA ARG A 291 -31.99 3.54 25.55
C ARG A 291 -32.81 3.70 24.26
N GLY A 292 -34.03 3.13 24.18
CA GLY A 292 -34.87 3.18 22.99
C GLY A 292 -34.33 2.34 21.83
N TRP A 293 -33.61 1.25 22.12
CA TRP A 293 -33.04 0.35 21.11
C TRP A 293 -33.96 -0.83 20.75
N LEU A 294 -35.00 -1.03 21.56
CA LEU A 294 -36.07 -2.04 21.42
C LEU A 294 -37.44 -1.38 21.62
#